data_AF-A0A6I2RLQ8-F1
#
_entry.id   AF-A0A6I2RLQ8-F1
#
_cell.length_a   1.000
_cell.length_b   1.000
_cell.length_c   1.000
_cell.angle_alpha   90.00
_cell.angle_beta   90.00
_cell.angle_gamma   90.00
#
_symmetry.space_group_name_H-M   'P 1'
#
loop_
_entity.id
_entity.type
_entity.pdbx_description
1 polymer ?
#
loop_
_entity_poly.entity_id
_entity_poly.type
_entity_poly.pdbx_seq_one_letter_code
_entity_poly.pdbx_strand_id
1 'polypeptide(L)'
;MTSYHMIFKNGYSGSLNKCGGLPTHLPEVWPQIDGTDLSFLFQLYCDEEKLNIPNTLCIQGYQLFEEGDYNSDIVVIQLPPNAKENIQQIGLSCPISPDYAGGDIEFEIVEETNIFEENEKNGIDVFASKLLGWHSENDFEEGNAFLGWLRDESPFVIGANCHCCLLVNAKGEVVTKFL
;
A
#
# COMPACT_ATOMS: atom_id res chain seq x y z
N MET A 1 -18.64 -9.08 5.56
CA MET A 1 -17.45 -9.29 4.73
C MET A 1 -16.31 -8.70 5.53
N THR A 2 -15.21 -9.42 5.62
CA THR A 2 -14.11 -8.98 6.46
C THR A 2 -13.21 -8.04 5.67
N SER A 3 -12.84 -6.93 6.29
CA SER A 3 -11.84 -5.98 5.81
C SER A 3 -10.79 -5.77 6.89
N TYR A 4 -9.59 -5.35 6.47
CA TYR A 4 -8.46 -5.14 7.36
C TYR A 4 -8.00 -3.69 7.24
N HIS A 5 -8.48 -2.84 8.14
CA HIS A 5 -8.17 -1.41 8.17
C HIS A 5 -6.75 -1.21 8.70
N MET A 6 -5.96 -0.43 8.00
CA MET A 6 -4.55 -0.19 8.33
C MET A 6 -4.43 0.85 9.44
N ILE A 7 -3.62 0.55 10.44
CA ILE A 7 -3.25 1.48 11.51
C ILE A 7 -1.75 1.76 11.38
N PHE A 8 -1.43 3.00 11.00
CA PHE A 8 -0.06 3.45 10.84
C PHE A 8 0.52 3.93 12.17
N LYS A 9 1.48 3.18 12.71
CA LYS A 9 2.13 3.49 14.00
C LYS A 9 3.28 4.46 13.78
N ASN A 10 3.58 5.26 14.81
CA ASN A 10 4.80 6.06 14.83
C ASN A 10 5.97 5.25 15.41
N GLY A 11 7.04 5.13 14.63
CA GLY A 11 8.18 4.30 14.95
C GLY A 11 8.03 2.86 14.46
N TYR A 12 9.17 2.27 14.11
CA TYR A 12 9.27 0.91 13.63
C TYR A 12 9.74 -0.02 14.76
N SER A 13 8.93 -1.02 15.12
CA SER A 13 9.27 -1.99 16.16
C SER A 13 9.75 -3.34 15.61
N GLY A 14 9.75 -3.51 14.28
CA GLY A 14 10.13 -4.75 13.62
C GLY A 14 8.95 -5.52 13.00
N SER A 15 7.81 -4.86 12.75
CA SER A 15 6.71 -5.50 12.02
C SER A 15 7.13 -5.89 10.60
N LEU A 16 6.46 -6.90 10.06
CA LEU A 16 6.60 -7.28 8.65
C LEU A 16 6.10 -6.13 7.76
N ASN A 17 4.92 -5.61 8.06
CA ASN A 17 4.30 -4.53 7.30
C ASN A 17 4.74 -3.19 7.87
N LYS A 18 5.18 -2.28 7.00
CA LYS A 18 5.71 -0.98 7.42
C LYS A 18 5.49 0.07 6.35
N CYS A 19 5.54 1.31 6.78
CA CYS A 19 5.67 2.48 5.92
C CYS A 19 6.90 3.31 6.32
N GLY A 20 7.43 4.08 5.39
CA GLY A 20 8.64 4.89 5.56
C GLY A 20 9.93 4.08 5.79
N GLY A 21 11.03 4.81 5.92
CA GLY A 21 12.37 4.24 5.98
C GLY A 21 12.78 3.57 4.66
N LEU A 22 13.40 2.39 4.77
CA LEU A 22 13.89 1.61 3.64
C LEU A 22 13.16 0.26 3.51
N PRO A 23 13.06 -0.31 2.30
CA PRO A 23 12.40 -1.61 2.11
C PRO A 23 13.19 -2.74 2.78
N THR A 24 12.48 -3.75 3.29
CA THR A 24 13.11 -4.95 3.86
C THR A 24 13.69 -5.87 2.78
N HIS A 25 13.06 -5.92 1.61
CA HIS A 25 13.53 -6.70 0.46
C HIS A 25 13.84 -5.80 -0.73
N LEU A 26 14.82 -6.20 -1.53
CA LEU A 26 15.22 -5.46 -2.72
C LEU A 26 14.41 -5.90 -3.94
N PRO A 27 13.85 -4.97 -4.73
CA PRO A 27 13.36 -5.28 -6.06
C PRO A 27 14.53 -5.68 -6.98
N GLU A 28 14.25 -6.47 -8.01
CA GLU A 28 15.29 -6.89 -8.98
C GLU A 28 15.86 -5.68 -9.73
N VAL A 29 14.99 -4.73 -10.07
CA VAL A 29 15.32 -3.44 -10.66
C VAL A 29 14.70 -2.37 -9.76
N TRP A 30 15.50 -1.38 -9.37
CA TRP A 30 14.98 -0.27 -8.58
C TRP A 30 13.95 0.50 -9.41
N PRO A 31 12.76 0.82 -8.86
CA PRO A 31 11.74 1.53 -9.61
C PRO A 31 12.19 2.97 -9.91
N GLN A 32 11.92 3.39 -11.15
CA GLN A 32 12.36 4.68 -11.69
C GLN A 32 11.25 5.34 -12.53
N ILE A 33 11.22 6.67 -12.54
CA ILE A 33 10.46 7.49 -13.50
C ILE A 33 11.45 8.43 -14.19
N ASP A 34 11.48 8.41 -15.53
CA ASP A 34 12.39 9.22 -16.35
C ASP A 34 13.88 9.11 -15.96
N GLY A 35 14.28 7.94 -15.45
CA GLY A 35 15.64 7.65 -14.99
C GLY A 35 15.95 8.12 -13.57
N THR A 36 14.99 8.73 -12.88
CA THR A 36 15.09 9.11 -11.46
C THR A 36 14.58 7.97 -10.57
N ASP A 37 15.40 7.59 -9.59
CA ASP A 37 15.05 6.57 -8.59
C ASP A 37 13.88 7.04 -7.70
N LEU A 38 12.92 6.14 -7.47
CA LEU A 38 11.79 6.41 -6.60
C LEU A 38 12.12 6.13 -5.14
N SER A 39 11.45 6.87 -4.25
CA SER A 39 11.51 6.68 -2.80
C SER A 39 10.54 5.61 -2.34
N PHE A 40 10.97 4.78 -1.39
CA PHE A 40 10.14 3.77 -0.74
C PHE A 40 9.09 4.42 0.17
N LEU A 41 7.85 3.92 0.07
CA LEU A 41 6.72 4.39 0.88
C LEU A 41 6.24 3.34 1.86
N PHE A 42 5.98 2.11 1.40
CA PHE A 42 5.39 1.06 2.22
C PHE A 42 5.71 -0.33 1.68
N GLN A 43 5.56 -1.33 2.54
CA GLN A 43 5.51 -2.74 2.16
C GLN A 43 4.38 -3.47 2.87
N LEU A 44 3.71 -4.35 2.14
CA LEU A 44 2.66 -5.24 2.63
C LEU A 44 2.97 -6.68 2.22
N TYR A 45 3.18 -7.55 3.19
CA TYR A 45 3.43 -8.98 2.97
C TYR A 45 2.16 -9.70 2.54
N CYS A 46 2.31 -10.62 1.61
CA CYS A 46 1.27 -11.58 1.25
C CYS A 46 1.28 -12.67 2.32
N ASP A 47 0.27 -12.64 3.19
CA ASP A 47 0.12 -13.57 4.32
C ASP A 47 -0.96 -14.64 4.07
N GLU A 48 -1.49 -14.71 2.84
CA GLU A 48 -2.58 -15.59 2.38
C GLU A 48 -3.94 -15.33 3.07
N GLU A 49 -4.00 -14.41 4.04
CA GLU A 49 -5.20 -14.07 4.80
C GLU A 49 -5.73 -12.69 4.41
N LYS A 50 -4.92 -11.64 4.61
CA LYS A 50 -5.26 -10.23 4.39
C LYS A 50 -4.90 -9.81 2.97
N LEU A 51 -3.79 -10.35 2.47
CA LEU A 51 -3.32 -10.14 1.12
C LEU A 51 -2.88 -11.48 0.51
N ASN A 52 -3.58 -11.90 -0.53
CA ASN A 52 -3.31 -13.16 -1.21
C ASN A 52 -3.06 -12.91 -2.70
N ILE A 53 -1.78 -12.85 -3.06
CA ILE A 53 -1.34 -12.70 -4.44
C ILE A 53 -0.39 -13.87 -4.74
N PRO A 54 -0.73 -14.75 -5.70
CA PRO A 54 0.10 -15.92 -6.02
C PRO A 54 1.55 -15.54 -6.35
N ASN A 55 2.50 -16.38 -5.93
CA ASN A 55 3.93 -16.22 -6.19
C ASN A 55 4.50 -14.84 -5.81
N THR A 56 3.96 -14.22 -4.75
CA THR A 56 4.38 -12.91 -4.26
C THR A 56 4.73 -13.01 -2.78
N LEU A 57 5.89 -12.47 -2.39
CA LEU A 57 6.32 -12.33 -1.00
C LEU A 57 5.63 -11.14 -0.33
N CYS A 58 5.77 -9.99 -0.97
CA CYS A 58 5.18 -8.73 -0.54
C CYS A 58 5.02 -7.80 -1.75
N ILE A 59 4.18 -6.80 -1.59
CA ILE A 59 4.14 -5.64 -2.48
C ILE A 59 4.85 -4.47 -1.80
N GLN A 60 5.49 -3.63 -2.60
CA GLN A 60 6.12 -2.40 -2.15
C GLN A 60 5.62 -1.22 -2.97
N GLY A 61 5.31 -0.12 -2.30
CA GLY A 61 4.93 1.14 -2.94
C GLY A 61 6.11 2.10 -3.00
N TYR A 62 6.25 2.77 -4.14
CA TYR A 62 7.30 3.72 -4.43
C TYR A 62 6.75 4.96 -5.10
N GLN A 63 7.37 6.11 -4.88
CA GLN A 63 6.93 7.37 -5.48
C GLN A 63 8.08 8.35 -5.65
N LEU A 64 7.97 9.23 -6.63
CA LEU A 64 8.93 10.30 -6.84
C LEU A 64 8.76 11.31 -5.71
N PHE A 65 9.83 11.55 -4.97
CA PHE A 65 9.87 12.54 -3.89
C PHE A 65 11.01 13.50 -4.14
N GLU A 66 10.68 14.75 -4.49
CA GLU A 66 11.64 15.78 -4.86
C GLU A 66 11.27 17.09 -4.16
N GLU A 67 12.28 17.78 -3.63
CA GLU A 67 12.13 19.07 -2.96
C GLU A 67 11.12 19.13 -1.79
N GLY A 68 10.76 17.97 -1.22
CA GLY A 68 9.80 17.87 -0.12
C GLY A 68 8.38 17.49 -0.54
N ASP A 69 8.14 17.28 -1.84
CA ASP A 69 6.82 17.01 -2.41
C ASP A 69 6.76 15.65 -3.12
N TYR A 70 5.58 15.03 -3.05
CA TYR A 70 5.23 13.84 -3.81
C TYR A 70 4.86 14.24 -5.24
N ASN A 71 5.70 13.86 -6.21
CA ASN A 71 5.65 14.37 -7.59
C ASN A 71 5.30 13.31 -8.64
N SER A 72 4.74 12.17 -8.23
CA SER A 72 4.24 11.15 -9.16
C SER A 72 3.07 10.38 -8.57
N ASP A 73 2.42 9.55 -9.37
CA ASP A 73 1.59 8.47 -8.88
C ASP A 73 2.45 7.41 -8.14
N ILE A 74 1.83 6.62 -7.26
CA ILE A 74 2.49 5.47 -6.63
C ILE A 74 2.73 4.37 -7.67
N VAL A 75 3.98 3.90 -7.74
CA VAL A 75 4.39 2.69 -8.43
C VAL A 75 4.41 1.52 -7.44
N VAL A 76 3.61 0.49 -7.69
CA VAL A 76 3.58 -0.71 -6.86
C VAL A 76 4.38 -1.83 -7.54
N ILE A 77 5.30 -2.44 -6.79
CA ILE A 77 6.15 -3.53 -7.23
C ILE A 77 5.82 -4.79 -6.43
N GLN A 78 5.60 -5.91 -7.12
CA GLN A 78 5.52 -7.24 -6.51
C GLN A 78 6.91 -7.85 -6.38
N LEU A 79 7.24 -8.35 -5.19
CA LEU A 79 8.47 -9.09 -4.95
C LEU A 79 8.20 -10.59 -4.95
N PRO A 80 9.05 -11.40 -5.61
CA PRO A 80 8.91 -12.85 -5.59
C PRO A 80 9.31 -13.45 -4.23
N PRO A 81 8.91 -14.71 -3.93
CA PRO A 81 9.25 -15.41 -2.68
C PRO A 81 10.74 -15.48 -2.35
N ASN A 82 11.62 -15.37 -3.34
CA ASN A 82 13.07 -15.43 -3.19
C ASN A 82 13.73 -14.03 -3.24
N ALA A 83 12.97 -12.94 -3.11
CA ALA A 83 13.51 -11.59 -3.09
C ALA A 83 14.57 -11.42 -2.00
N LYS A 84 15.70 -10.82 -2.38
CA LYS A 84 16.86 -10.66 -1.50
C LYS A 84 16.53 -9.69 -0.37
N GLU A 85 16.93 -10.01 0.84
CA GLU A 85 16.86 -9.09 1.98
C GLU A 85 17.82 -7.90 1.79
N ASN A 86 17.37 -6.71 2.18
CA ASN A 86 18.11 -5.46 2.08
C ASN A 86 19.06 -5.25 3.28
N ILE A 87 19.98 -6.19 3.47
CA ILE A 87 20.94 -6.15 4.59
C ILE A 87 21.84 -4.91 4.52
N GLN A 88 22.12 -4.43 3.31
CA GLN A 88 22.99 -3.28 3.05
C GLN A 88 22.27 -1.93 3.21
N GLN A 89 20.97 -1.93 3.53
CA GLN A 89 20.18 -0.71 3.72
C GLN A 89 20.25 0.22 2.50
N ILE A 90 20.06 -0.35 1.31
CA ILE A 90 20.03 0.36 0.04
C ILE A 90 18.64 0.93 -0.19
N GLY A 91 18.57 2.17 -0.67
CA GLY A 91 17.36 2.77 -1.19
C GLY A 91 17.24 4.25 -0.89
N LEU A 92 16.13 4.82 -1.36
CA LEU A 92 15.72 6.17 -1.05
C LEU A 92 14.49 6.10 -0.13
N SER A 93 14.53 6.89 0.94
CA SER A 93 13.44 7.03 1.89
C SER A 93 12.76 8.38 1.72
N CYS A 94 11.42 8.42 1.76
CA CYS A 94 10.69 9.67 1.90
C CYS A 94 10.49 10.01 3.40
N PRO A 95 10.88 11.20 3.89
CA PRO A 95 10.40 11.72 5.17
C PRO A 95 8.93 12.12 5.03
N ILE A 96 8.03 11.25 5.51
CA ILE A 96 6.58 11.45 5.40
C ILE A 96 6.13 12.69 6.21
N SER A 97 6.85 13.06 7.29
CA SER A 97 6.79 14.40 7.93
C SER A 97 8.03 14.65 8.81
N PRO A 98 8.29 15.88 9.32
CA PRO A 98 9.42 16.17 10.22
C PRO A 98 9.50 15.26 11.44
N ASP A 99 8.35 14.78 11.92
CA ASP A 99 8.21 13.93 13.11
C ASP A 99 7.79 12.48 12.77
N TYR A 100 7.74 12.13 11.48
CA TYR A 100 7.33 10.80 11.02
C TYR A 100 8.29 10.26 9.96
N ALA A 101 9.24 9.45 10.42
CA ALA A 101 10.18 8.72 9.55
C ALA A 101 9.58 7.40 9.00
N GLY A 102 8.37 7.06 9.43
CA GLY A 102 7.72 5.78 9.17
C GLY A 102 7.45 4.96 10.44
N GLY A 103 6.84 3.80 10.25
CA GLY A 103 6.55 2.87 11.34
C GLY A 103 5.84 1.62 10.89
N ASP A 104 5.41 0.84 11.87
CA ASP A 104 4.67 -0.40 11.64
C ASP A 104 3.28 -0.11 11.03
N ILE A 105 2.82 -1.01 10.17
CA ILE A 105 1.42 -1.08 9.74
C ILE A 105 0.79 -2.25 10.50
N GLU A 106 -0.15 -1.91 11.38
CA GLU A 106 -1.02 -2.86 12.06
C GLU A 106 -2.37 -2.94 11.34
N PHE A 107 -3.18 -3.95 11.67
CA PHE A 107 -4.49 -4.14 11.05
C PHE A 107 -5.58 -4.31 12.11
N GLU A 108 -6.67 -3.56 11.93
CA GLU A 108 -7.92 -3.77 12.63
C GLU A 108 -8.89 -4.55 11.74
N ILE A 109 -9.53 -5.56 12.31
CA ILE A 109 -10.54 -6.36 11.60
C ILE A 109 -11.87 -5.61 11.68
N VAL A 110 -12.43 -5.26 10.52
CA VAL A 110 -13.70 -4.55 10.40
C VAL A 110 -14.68 -5.38 9.56
N GLU A 111 -15.83 -5.69 10.15
CA GLU A 111 -16.91 -6.39 9.45
C GLU A 111 -17.80 -5.40 8.69
N GLU A 112 -17.66 -5.41 7.37
CA GLU A 112 -18.41 -4.56 6.46
C GLU A 112 -19.57 -5.36 5.81
N THR A 113 -20.52 -4.65 5.23
CA THR A 113 -21.55 -5.19 4.35
C THR A 113 -21.19 -4.90 2.90
N ASN A 114 -21.89 -5.51 1.94
CA ASN A 114 -21.76 -5.15 0.52
C ASN A 114 -22.54 -3.88 0.14
N ILE A 115 -23.14 -3.16 1.11
CA ILE A 115 -24.01 -2.00 0.88
C ILE A 115 -23.36 -0.77 1.52
N PHE A 116 -23.04 0.24 0.71
CA PHE A 116 -22.38 1.46 1.15
C PHE A 116 -23.15 2.15 2.28
N GLU A 117 -24.45 2.37 2.09
CA GLU A 117 -25.29 3.10 3.03
C GLU A 117 -25.48 2.36 4.36
N GLU A 118 -25.32 1.04 4.39
CA GLU A 118 -25.35 0.26 5.64
C GLU A 118 -24.04 0.43 6.41
N ASN A 119 -22.90 0.40 5.71
CA ASN A 119 -21.60 0.67 6.32
C ASN A 119 -21.53 2.09 6.89
N GLU A 120 -22.05 3.09 6.16
CA GLU A 120 -22.12 4.48 6.62
C GLU A 120 -22.97 4.60 7.90
N LYS A 121 -24.15 3.96 7.94
CA LYS A 121 -25.01 3.94 9.15
C LYS A 121 -24.33 3.26 10.34
N ASN A 122 -23.46 2.30 10.09
CA ASN A 122 -22.67 1.61 11.11
C ASN A 122 -21.41 2.42 11.53
N GLY A 123 -21.19 3.59 10.93
CA GLY A 123 -20.03 4.44 11.24
C GLY A 123 -18.71 3.90 10.70
N ILE A 124 -18.76 3.03 9.68
CA ILE A 124 -17.56 2.45 9.06
C ILE A 124 -17.08 3.39 7.95
N ASP A 125 -15.86 3.88 8.08
CA ASP A 125 -15.17 4.59 7.00
C ASP A 125 -14.65 3.57 5.98
N VAL A 126 -15.48 3.22 5.01
CA VAL A 126 -15.09 2.23 3.99
C VAL A 126 -13.85 2.69 3.21
N PHE A 127 -13.61 4.00 3.05
CA PHE A 127 -12.49 4.56 2.28
C PHE A 127 -11.20 4.75 3.09
N ALA A 128 -11.15 4.30 4.35
CA ALA A 128 -9.91 4.22 5.11
C ALA A 128 -8.90 3.29 4.40
N SER A 129 -7.59 3.49 4.61
CA SER A 129 -6.61 2.58 4.03
C SER A 129 -6.86 1.18 4.56
N LYS A 130 -7.10 0.23 3.66
CA LYS A 130 -7.53 -1.12 4.04
C LYS A 130 -7.17 -2.14 2.99
N LEU A 131 -7.20 -3.40 3.41
CA LEU A 131 -7.23 -4.54 2.52
C LEU A 131 -8.62 -5.18 2.55
N LEU A 132 -9.09 -5.61 1.38
CA LEU A 132 -10.41 -6.22 1.17
C LEU A 132 -11.56 -5.32 1.65
N GLY A 133 -12.77 -5.88 1.73
CA GLY A 133 -13.98 -5.18 2.12
C GLY A 133 -14.76 -4.62 0.94
N TRP A 134 -15.64 -3.68 1.26
CA TRP A 134 -16.53 -3.02 0.33
C TRP A 134 -15.75 -2.16 -0.66
N HIS A 135 -16.14 -2.26 -1.93
CA HIS A 135 -15.76 -1.39 -3.02
C HIS A 135 -16.97 -1.23 -3.97
N SER A 136 -16.95 -0.23 -4.84
CA SER A 136 -17.92 -0.13 -5.93
C SER A 136 -17.53 -1.08 -7.06
N GLU A 137 -18.46 -1.95 -7.50
CA GLU A 137 -18.22 -2.89 -8.60
C GLU A 137 -18.09 -2.21 -9.96
N ASN A 138 -18.61 -0.98 -10.11
CA ASN A 138 -18.56 -0.23 -11.37
C ASN A 138 -17.23 0.52 -11.59
N ASP A 139 -16.34 0.49 -10.60
CA ASP A 139 -15.15 1.33 -10.61
C ASP A 139 -13.97 0.65 -11.31
N PHE A 140 -14.04 -0.64 -11.63
CA PHE A 140 -12.88 -1.42 -12.08
C PHE A 140 -13.10 -2.09 -13.44
N GLU A 141 -12.01 -2.25 -14.19
CA GLU A 141 -12.02 -3.00 -15.45
C GLU A 141 -12.33 -4.48 -15.20
N GLU A 142 -13.06 -5.10 -16.15
CA GLU A 142 -13.45 -6.50 -16.05
C GLU A 142 -12.22 -7.42 -15.91
N GLY A 143 -12.25 -8.31 -14.91
CA GLY A 143 -11.14 -9.23 -14.61
C GLY A 143 -10.13 -8.72 -13.59
N ASN A 144 -10.27 -7.49 -13.11
CA ASN A 144 -9.52 -7.01 -11.95
C ASN A 144 -10.26 -7.31 -10.65
N ALA A 145 -9.56 -7.85 -9.66
CA ALA A 145 -10.09 -8.08 -8.32
C ALA A 145 -9.53 -7.03 -7.35
N PHE A 146 -10.40 -6.51 -6.49
CA PHE A 146 -10.04 -5.52 -5.48
C PHE A 146 -9.17 -6.16 -4.38
N LEU A 147 -8.02 -5.53 -4.11
CA LEU A 147 -7.15 -5.90 -2.99
C LEU A 147 -7.29 -4.94 -1.81
N GLY A 148 -7.60 -3.67 -2.08
CA GLY A 148 -7.64 -2.62 -1.07
C GLY A 148 -7.50 -1.23 -1.66
N TRP A 149 -7.39 -0.23 -0.79
CA TRP A 149 -6.97 1.11 -1.18
C TRP A 149 -6.11 1.75 -0.10
N LEU A 150 -5.32 2.74 -0.51
CA LEU A 150 -4.55 3.62 0.35
C LEU A 150 -5.07 5.04 0.19
N ARG A 151 -5.17 5.76 1.31
CA ARG A 151 -5.61 7.16 1.35
C ARG A 151 -4.60 7.98 2.13
N ASP A 152 -4.51 9.26 1.80
CA ASP A 152 -3.86 10.26 2.66
C ASP A 152 -4.55 10.30 4.04
N GLU A 153 -3.92 9.74 5.07
CA GLU A 153 -4.42 9.77 6.44
C GLU A 153 -3.29 9.78 7.47
N SER A 154 -3.28 10.79 8.35
CA SER A 154 -2.21 10.98 9.31
C SER A 154 -1.96 9.72 10.16
N PRO A 155 -0.71 9.24 10.29
CA PRO A 155 0.54 9.87 9.83
C PRO A 155 1.00 9.50 8.41
N PHE A 156 0.28 8.66 7.68
CA PHE A 156 0.63 8.17 6.35
C PHE A 156 0.09 9.08 5.23
N VAL A 157 0.97 9.48 4.32
CA VAL A 157 0.62 10.37 3.21
C VAL A 157 1.26 9.81 1.95
N ILE A 158 0.45 9.67 0.91
CA ILE A 158 0.83 9.28 -0.44
C ILE A 158 0.74 10.48 -1.40
N GLY A 159 0.24 11.61 -0.94
CA GLY A 159 0.08 12.82 -1.74
C GLY A 159 -1.07 12.72 -2.74
N ALA A 160 -1.50 13.89 -3.22
CA ALA A 160 -2.57 14.09 -4.20
C ALA A 160 -4.03 14.08 -3.72
N ASN A 161 -4.34 13.91 -2.42
CA ASN A 161 -5.72 13.83 -1.91
C ASN A 161 -6.58 12.78 -2.65
N CYS A 162 -5.95 11.79 -3.30
CA CYS A 162 -6.59 10.74 -4.09
C CYS A 162 -6.58 9.42 -3.33
N HIS A 163 -7.49 8.51 -3.70
CA HIS A 163 -7.44 7.13 -3.23
C HIS A 163 -6.64 6.29 -4.23
N CYS A 164 -5.55 5.67 -3.77
CA CYS A 164 -4.83 4.69 -4.57
C CYS A 164 -5.47 3.32 -4.37
N CYS A 165 -6.28 2.89 -5.34
CA CYS A 165 -6.86 1.56 -5.35
C CYS A 165 -5.83 0.53 -5.81
N LEU A 166 -5.70 -0.55 -5.02
CA LEU A 166 -4.88 -1.71 -5.30
C LEU A 166 -5.76 -2.82 -5.90
N LEU A 167 -5.41 -3.28 -7.08
CA LEU A 167 -6.12 -4.34 -7.80
C LEU A 167 -5.15 -5.45 -8.19
N VAL A 168 -5.63 -6.68 -8.32
CA VAL A 168 -4.92 -7.77 -9.00
C VAL A 168 -5.65 -8.09 -10.30
N ASN A 169 -4.92 -8.05 -11.42
CA ASN A 169 -5.49 -8.37 -12.72
C ASN A 169 -5.55 -9.90 -12.96
N ALA A 170 -6.17 -10.30 -14.06
CA ALA A 170 -6.31 -11.72 -14.44
C ALA A 170 -4.98 -12.48 -14.64
N LYS A 171 -3.84 -11.78 -14.75
CA LYS A 171 -2.50 -12.38 -14.85
C LYS A 171 -1.81 -12.52 -13.48
N GLY A 172 -2.43 -12.05 -12.40
CA GLY A 172 -1.81 -12.00 -11.06
C GLY A 172 -0.89 -10.80 -10.85
N GLU A 173 -0.97 -9.79 -11.72
CA GLU A 173 -0.17 -8.57 -11.60
C GLU A 173 -0.96 -7.53 -10.79
N VAL A 174 -0.27 -6.84 -9.88
CA VAL A 174 -0.82 -5.74 -9.10
C VAL A 174 -0.82 -4.49 -9.96
N VAL A 175 -1.99 -3.88 -10.08
CA VAL A 175 -2.18 -2.61 -10.81
C VAL A 175 -2.83 -1.60 -9.88
N THR A 176 -2.51 -0.32 -10.11
CA THR A 176 -3.07 0.79 -9.34
C THR A 176 -4.09 1.57 -10.17
N LYS A 177 -5.12 2.08 -9.49
CA LYS A 177 -6.06 3.05 -10.06
C LYS A 177 -6.26 4.20 -9.08
N PHE A 178 -6.07 5.42 -9.53
CA PHE A 178 -6.29 6.62 -8.73
C PHE A 178 -7.72 7.11 -8.93
N LEU A 179 -8.46 7.26 -7.83
CA LEU A 179 -9.85 7.71 -7.77
C LEU A 179 -9.97 9.02 -6.98
#